data_AF-A0A7X9JCD7-F1
#
_entry.id   AF-A0A7X9JCD7-F1
#
_cell.length_a   1.000
_cell.length_b   1.000
_cell.length_c   1.000
_cell.angle_alpha   90.00
_cell.angle_beta   90.00
_cell.angle_gamma   90.00
#
_symmetry.space_group_name_H-M   'P 1'
#
loop_
_entity.id
_entity.type
_entity.pdbx_description
1 polymer ?
#
loop_
_entity_poly.entity_id
_entity_poly.type
_entity_poly.pdbx_seq_one_letter_code
_entity_poly.pdbx_strand_id
1 'polypeptide(L)' 'MKLYKGNCIVVGRKSPYSLYSESFATFEKDQVYNQKDAIGFIKLNGLRLIIQKMLKK' A
#
# COMPACT_ATOMS: atom_id res chain seq x y z
N MET A 1 -11.17 -10.12 -18.75
CA MET A 1 -10.61 -8.99 -19.54
C MET A 1 -11.73 -8.43 -20.40
N LYS A 2 -11.81 -7.12 -20.61
CA LYS A 2 -12.81 -6.48 -21.47
C LYS A 2 -12.12 -5.91 -22.69
N LEU A 3 -12.64 -6.25 -23.87
CA LEU A 3 -12.13 -5.72 -25.14
C LEU A 3 -13.07 -4.63 -25.64
N TYR A 4 -12.53 -3.48 -26.03
CA TYR A 4 -13.34 -2.39 -26.56
C TYR A 4 -12.54 -1.53 -27.55
N LYS A 5 -13.03 -1.40 -28.79
CA LYS A 5 -12.44 -0.57 -29.86
C LYS A 5 -10.91 -0.74 -29.99
N GLY A 6 -10.44 -1.99 -30.03
CA GLY A 6 -9.02 -2.30 -30.14
C GLY A 6 -8.23 -2.25 -28.83
N ASN A 7 -8.84 -1.84 -27.71
CA ASN A 7 -8.20 -1.85 -26.39
C ASN A 7 -8.54 -3.10 -25.58
N CYS A 8 -7.56 -3.58 -24.80
CA CYS A 8 -7.69 -4.64 -23.82
C CYS A 8 -7.63 -4.06 -22.40
N ILE A 9 -8.69 -4.25 -21.61
CA ILE A 9 -8.81 -3.71 -20.24
C ILE A 9 -8.87 -4.88 -19.25
N VAL A 10 -7.93 -4.91 -18.31
CA VAL A 10 -7.97 -5.88 -17.20
C VAL A 10 -9.10 -5.50 -16.25
N VAL A 11 -10.01 -6.44 -15.98
CA VAL A 11 -11.20 -6.21 -15.13
C VAL A 11 -11.17 -7.04 -13.84
N GLY A 12 -10.14 -7.86 -13.65
CA GLY A 12 -10.01 -8.72 -12.48
C GLY A 12 -8.82 -9.65 -12.62
N ARG A 13 -8.29 -10.11 -11.47
CA ARG A 13 -7.22 -11.10 -11.38
C ARG A 13 -7.53 -12.07 -10.24
N LYS A 14 -7.19 -13.35 -10.42
CA LYS A 14 -7.23 -14.38 -9.38
C LYS A 14 -6.04 -15.30 -9.56
N SER A 15 -5.46 -15.76 -8.45
CA SER A 15 -4.36 -16.72 -8.43
C SER A 15 -4.44 -17.56 -7.16
N PRO A 16 -4.18 -18.88 -7.22
CA PRO A 16 -4.00 -19.69 -6.01
C PRO A 16 -2.75 -19.28 -5.21
N TYR A 17 -1.81 -18.54 -5.82
CA TYR A 17 -0.59 -18.02 -5.20
C TYR A 17 -0.62 -16.48 -5.13
N SER A 18 -1.78 -15.90 -4.82
CA SER A 18 -1.90 -14.45 -4.68
C SER A 18 -1.19 -13.95 -3.43
N LEU A 19 -0.34 -12.92 -3.58
CA LEU A 19 0.20 -12.17 -2.44
C LEU A 19 -0.74 -11.06 -1.96
N TYR A 20 -1.80 -10.75 -2.72
CA TYR A 20 -2.85 -9.87 -2.26
C TYR A 20 -3.69 -10.59 -1.21
N SER A 21 -3.89 -9.93 -0.07
CA SER A 21 -4.78 -10.38 1.00
C SER A 21 -5.83 -9.31 1.29
N GLU A 22 -7.09 -9.69 1.15
CA GLU A 22 -8.25 -8.81 1.33
C GLU A 22 -8.36 -8.32 2.79
N SER A 23 -8.06 -9.18 3.78
CA SER A 23 -8.12 -8.84 5.21
C SER A 23 -7.10 -7.79 5.64
N PHE A 24 -5.97 -7.67 4.93
CA PHE A 24 -4.99 -6.60 5.18
C PHE A 24 -5.29 -5.32 4.39
N ALA A 25 -6.06 -5.42 3.29
CA ALA A 25 -6.35 -4.31 2.39
C ALA A 25 -7.71 -3.64 2.67
N THR A 26 -8.60 -4.30 3.42
CA THR A 26 -9.93 -3.78 3.76
C THR A 26 -9.84 -2.60 4.73
N PHE A 27 -10.84 -1.72 4.65
CA PHE A 27 -11.07 -0.64 5.61
C PHE A 27 -12.01 -1.05 6.74
N GLU A 28 -12.57 -2.25 6.69
CA GLU A 28 -13.39 -2.80 7.76
C GLU A 28 -12.56 -3.02 9.03
N LYS A 29 -13.22 -3.05 10.19
CA LYS A 29 -12.57 -3.25 11.50
C LYS A 29 -12.11 -4.70 11.66
N ASP A 30 -11.09 -5.09 10.91
CA ASP A 30 -10.41 -6.36 11.11
C ASP A 30 -9.19 -6.17 12.01
N GLN A 31 -8.97 -7.13 12.92
CA GLN A 31 -7.90 -7.11 13.92
C GLN A 31 -6.51 -7.40 13.33
N VAL A 32 -6.41 -7.59 12.02
CA VAL A 32 -5.22 -8.12 11.33
C VAL A 32 -4.16 -7.04 11.10
N TYR A 33 -4.55 -5.76 11.04
CA TYR A 33 -3.62 -4.63 10.86
C TYR A 33 -3.77 -3.56 11.94
N ASN A 34 -2.70 -3.29 12.68
CA ASN A 34 -2.65 -2.20 13.66
C ASN A 34 -2.15 -0.90 13.01
N GLN A 35 -3.09 0.00 12.74
CA GLN A 35 -2.80 1.31 12.11
C GLN A 35 -1.82 2.18 12.94
N LYS A 36 -1.71 1.96 14.26
CA LYS A 36 -0.78 2.73 15.11
C LYS A 36 0.68 2.51 14.72
N ASP A 37 1.02 1.33 14.19
CA ASP A 37 2.40 0.98 13.84
C ASP A 37 2.91 1.81 12.64
N ALA A 38 2.00 2.29 11.78
CA ALA A 38 2.33 3.15 10.66
C ALA A 38 3.03 4.45 11.09
N ILE A 39 2.69 4.99 12.27
CA ILE A 39 3.29 6.22 12.79
C ILE A 39 4.79 6.06 12.99
N GLY A 40 5.21 4.93 13.58
CA GLY A 40 6.63 4.62 13.79
C GLY A 40 7.36 4.45 12.46
N PHE A 41 6.77 3.68 11.54
CA PHE A 41 7.32 3.44 10.22
C PHE A 41 7.53 4.73 9.42
N ILE A 42 6.54 5.61 9.36
CA ILE A 42 6.60 6.88 8.63
C ILE A 42 7.72 7.76 9.19
N LYS A 43 7.82 7.88 10.53
CA LYS A 43 8.86 8.67 11.19
C LYS A 43 10.26 8.14 10.88
N LEU A 44 10.47 6.83 11.01
CA LEU A 44 11.78 6.21 10.76
C LEU A 44 12.20 6.30 9.29
N ASN A 45 11.28 5.99 8.36
CA ASN A 45 11.57 6.06 6.93
C ASN A 45 11.83 7.50 6.46
N GLY A 46 11.13 8.47 7.06
CA GLY A 46 11.31 9.90 6.78
C GLY A 46 12.50 10.55 7.49
N LEU A 47 13.10 9.89 8.49
CA LEU A 47 14.10 10.49 9.38
C LEU A 47 15.28 11.12 8.61
N ARG A 48 15.81 10.43 7.59
CA ARG A 48 16.93 10.93 6.77
C ARG A 48 16.61 12.27 6.09
N LEU A 49 15.37 12.46 5.65
CA LEU A 49 14.94 13.67 4.95
C LEU A 49 14.79 14.84 5.92
N ILE A 50 14.27 14.56 7.12
CA ILE A 50 14.15 15.54 8.21
C ILE A 50 15.54 16.04 8.61
N ILE A 51 16.50 15.13 8.82
CA ILE A 51 17.88 15.47 9.17
C ILE A 51 18.53 16.32 8.06
N GLN A 52 18.40 15.91 6.80
CA GLN A 52 18.93 16.70 5.68
C GLN A 52 18.35 18.11 5.63
N LYS A 53 17.06 18.27 5.92
CA LYS A 53 16.41 19.60 5.99
C LYS A 53 16.95 20.43 7.16
N MET A 54 17.25 19.80 8.30
CA MET A 54 17.82 20.48 9.46
C MET A 54 19.26 20.95 9.22
N LEU A 55 20.08 20.16 8.51
CA LEU A 55 21.48 20.47 8.21
C LEU A 55 21.66 21.50 7.08
N LYS A 56 20.67 21.66 6.20
CA LYS A 56 20.68 22.64 5.10
C LYS A 56 20.19 24.04 5.53
N LYS A 57 19.89 24.23 6.81
CA LYS A 57 19.56 25.52 7.42
C LYS A 57 20.82 26.15 8.01
#